data_AF-A0A7C4U8X6-F1
#
_entry.id   AF-A0A7C4U8X6-F1
#
_cell.length_a   1.000
_cell.length_b   1.000
_cell.length_c   1.000
_cell.angle_alpha   90.00
_cell.angle_beta   90.00
_cell.angle_gamma   90.00
#
_symmetry.space_group_name_H-M   'P 1'
#
loop_
_entity.id
_entity.type
_entity.pdbx_description
1 polymer ?
#
loop_
_entity_poly.entity_id
_entity_poly.type
_entity_poly.pdbx_seq_one_letter_code
_entity_poly.pdbx_strand_id
1 'polypeptide(L)'
;MKNQYWINVKHVDNRMVIFLNGEMVWDSGIIQDDPELDKYIEITEQLVAHKDHVNELIFEGFNDSYSHEGNEDDLNPWHFQYRVLVRKTDEQGNVIEEKDMLAPYNEKHYSNPNIRAMNNSYQIVLKNDEFKVISNSLVQKFSR
;
A
#
# COMPACT_ATOMS: atom_id res chain seq x y z
N MET A 1 -20.51 -13.54 -12.18
CA MET A 1 -19.85 -12.34 -11.61
C MET A 1 -18.73 -12.79 -10.70
N LYS A 2 -17.56 -12.14 -10.75
CA LYS A 2 -16.38 -12.49 -9.94
C LYS A 2 -15.85 -11.23 -9.24
N ASN A 3 -15.43 -11.39 -7.99
CA ASN A 3 -14.68 -10.35 -7.27
C ASN A 3 -13.19 -10.51 -7.54
N GLN A 4 -12.53 -9.42 -7.90
CA GLN A 4 -11.07 -9.33 -7.98
C GLN A 4 -10.58 -8.25 -7.02
N TYR A 5 -9.45 -8.50 -6.38
CA TYR A 5 -8.89 -7.61 -5.36
C TYR A 5 -7.58 -7.04 -5.86
N TRP A 6 -7.44 -5.73 -5.75
CA TRP A 6 -6.35 -4.97 -6.36
C TRP A 6 -5.79 -3.94 -5.39
N ILE A 7 -4.51 -3.66 -5.56
CA ILE A 7 -3.87 -2.47 -4.99
C ILE A 7 -3.53 -1.56 -6.16
N ASN A 8 -3.92 -0.29 -6.05
CA ASN A 8 -3.50 0.76 -6.99
C ASN A 8 -2.54 1.71 -6.26
N VAL A 9 -1.35 1.89 -6.81
CA VAL A 9 -0.32 2.81 -6.31
C VAL A 9 -0.17 3.95 -7.30
N LYS A 10 -0.25 5.19 -6.81
CA LYS A 10 -0.26 6.39 -7.64
C LYS A 10 0.89 7.34 -7.46
N HIS A 11 1.37 7.54 -6.25
CA HIS A 11 2.42 8.50 -5.95
C HIS A 11 3.34 7.85 -4.93
N VAL A 12 4.64 7.84 -5.22
CA VAL A 12 5.66 7.27 -4.35
C VAL A 12 6.87 8.17 -4.42
N ASP A 13 7.22 8.76 -3.29
CA ASP A 13 8.42 9.53 -3.08
C ASP A 13 9.24 8.81 -2.01
N ASN A 14 10.42 8.31 -2.39
CA ASN A 14 11.21 7.24 -1.76
C ASN A 14 10.78 5.82 -2.13
N ARG A 15 10.74 4.89 -1.16
CA ARG A 15 10.51 3.47 -1.41
C ARG A 15 9.32 2.96 -0.63
N MET A 16 8.39 2.32 -1.33
CA MET A 16 7.27 1.60 -0.75
C MET A 16 7.38 0.11 -1.08
N VAL A 17 7.25 -0.72 -0.04
CA VAL A 17 7.20 -2.17 -0.15
C VAL A 17 5.86 -2.66 0.40
N ILE A 18 5.23 -3.58 -0.31
CA ILE A 18 3.93 -4.13 0.06
C ILE A 18 4.09 -5.61 0.34
N PHE A 19 3.59 -6.03 1.50
CA PHE A 19 3.57 -7.42 1.93
C PHE A 19 2.13 -7.90 2.10
N LEU A 20 1.87 -9.15 1.70
CA LEU A 20 0.63 -9.85 1.98
C LEU A 20 0.97 -11.21 2.58
N ASN A 21 0.48 -11.48 3.79
CA ASN A 21 0.73 -12.73 4.53
C ASN A 21 2.22 -13.06 4.70
N GLY A 22 3.07 -12.03 4.85
CA GLY A 22 4.52 -12.16 4.97
C GLY A 22 5.27 -12.30 3.64
N GLU A 23 4.57 -12.40 2.50
CA GLU A 23 5.17 -12.42 1.17
C GLU A 23 5.22 -11.02 0.56
N MET A 24 6.35 -10.66 -0.03
CA MET A 24 6.48 -9.40 -0.77
C MET A 24 5.69 -9.49 -2.08
N VAL A 25 4.63 -8.71 -2.20
CA VAL A 25 3.82 -8.67 -3.43
C VAL A 25 4.28 -7.59 -4.39
N TRP A 26 4.94 -6.53 -3.90
CA TRP A 26 5.48 -5.47 -4.72
C TRP A 26 6.51 -4.61 -3.98
N ASP A 27 7.49 -4.08 -4.72
CA ASP A 27 8.49 -3.12 -4.27
C ASP A 27 8.63 -2.04 -5.35
N SER A 28 8.50 -0.78 -4.97
CA SER A 28 8.65 0.35 -5.90
C SER A 28 10.09 0.54 -6.37
N GLY A 29 11.07 0.02 -5.61
CA GLY A 29 12.43 0.53 -5.64
C GLY A 29 12.50 1.95 -5.08
N ILE A 30 13.68 2.57 -5.13
CA ILE A 30 13.87 3.96 -4.73
C ILE A 30 13.36 4.86 -5.86
N ILE A 31 12.34 5.66 -5.58
CA ILE A 31 11.73 6.63 -6.48
C ILE A 31 11.94 8.04 -5.94
N GLN A 32 12.18 9.01 -6.82
CA GLN A 32 12.45 10.41 -6.45
C GLN A 32 11.46 11.34 -7.16
N ASP A 33 11.20 12.49 -6.54
CA ASP A 33 10.39 13.59 -7.07
C ASP A 33 8.89 13.26 -7.22
N ASP A 34 8.41 12.25 -6.51
CA ASP A 34 6.99 11.90 -6.40
C ASP A 34 6.25 11.77 -7.77
N PRO A 35 6.76 10.95 -8.72
CA PRO A 35 6.18 10.86 -10.04
C PRO A 35 4.76 10.30 -9.97
N GLU A 36 3.92 10.73 -10.90
CA GLU A 36 2.63 10.10 -11.12
C GLU A 36 2.86 8.67 -11.65
N LEU A 37 2.55 7.70 -10.80
CA LEU A 37 2.45 6.28 -11.09
C LEU A 37 0.97 5.91 -11.34
N ASP A 38 0.76 4.82 -12.06
CA ASP A 38 -0.55 4.15 -12.11
C ASP A 38 -0.35 2.64 -12.10
N LYS A 39 0.15 2.13 -10.99
CA LYS A 39 0.52 0.72 -10.85
C LYS A 39 -0.62 -0.07 -10.21
N TYR A 40 -1.11 -1.08 -10.93
CA TYR A 40 -2.07 -2.06 -10.41
C TYR A 40 -1.37 -3.37 -10.06
N ILE A 41 -1.69 -3.91 -8.89
CA ILE A 41 -1.18 -5.17 -8.35
C ILE A 41 -2.40 -6.03 -7.98
N GLU A 42 -2.59 -7.15 -8.67
CA GLU A 42 -3.67 -8.09 -8.33
C GLU A 42 -3.25 -8.93 -7.10
N ILE A 43 -4.15 -9.00 -6.11
CA ILE A 43 -3.93 -9.75 -4.87
C ILE A 43 -4.98 -10.84 -4.63
N THR A 44 -5.83 -11.12 -5.62
CA THR A 44 -6.97 -12.05 -5.50
C THR A 44 -6.51 -13.45 -5.08
N GLU A 45 -5.51 -14.02 -5.75
CA GLU A 45 -5.08 -15.40 -5.53
C GLU A 45 -4.42 -15.58 -4.17
N GLN A 46 -3.62 -14.59 -3.75
CA GLN A 46 -2.94 -14.54 -2.46
C GLN A 46 -3.94 -14.47 -1.30
N LEU A 47 -5.02 -13.68 -1.45
CA LEU A 47 -6.09 -13.65 -0.46
C LEU A 47 -6.86 -14.98 -0.40
N VAL A 48 -7.19 -15.55 -1.57
CA VAL A 48 -7.93 -16.82 -1.66
C VAL A 48 -7.14 -17.99 -1.10
N ALA A 49 -5.81 -18.01 -1.28
CA ALA A 49 -4.93 -19.04 -0.72
C ALA A 49 -5.03 -19.13 0.81
N HIS A 50 -5.36 -18.03 1.48
CA HIS A 50 -5.52 -17.94 2.93
C HIS A 50 -6.95 -17.53 3.34
N LYS A 51 -7.97 -17.92 2.56
CA LYS A 51 -9.37 -17.52 2.79
C LYS A 51 -9.96 -17.91 4.16
N ASP A 52 -9.43 -18.97 4.76
CA ASP A 52 -9.88 -19.51 6.06
C ASP A 52 -9.11 -18.90 7.25
N HIS A 53 -8.23 -17.94 6.99
CA HIS A 53 -7.40 -17.24 7.97
C HIS A 53 -7.56 -15.72 7.86
N VAL A 54 -7.04 -15.02 8.87
CA VAL A 54 -6.85 -13.56 8.78
C VAL A 54 -5.66 -13.31 7.87
N ASN A 55 -5.91 -12.57 6.79
CA ASN A 55 -4.88 -12.08 5.89
C ASN A 55 -4.28 -10.80 6.46
N GLU A 56 -2.96 -10.64 6.40
CA GLU A 56 -2.26 -9.43 6.84
C GLU A 56 -1.68 -8.71 5.63
N LEU A 57 -2.15 -7.48 5.38
CA LEU A 57 -1.64 -6.61 4.33
C LEU A 57 -0.86 -5.45 4.96
N ILE A 58 0.43 -5.34 4.64
CA ILE A 58 1.33 -4.33 5.19
C ILE A 58 1.86 -3.45 4.05
N PHE A 59 1.77 -2.13 4.26
CA PHE A 59 2.46 -1.12 3.47
C PHE A 59 3.60 -0.55 4.31
N GLU A 60 4.84 -0.83 3.91
CA GLU A 60 6.03 -0.24 4.49
C GLU A 60 6.59 0.86 3.58
N GLY A 61 6.83 2.03 4.15
CA GLY A 61 7.47 3.15 3.47
C GLY A 61 8.80 3.49 4.12
N PHE A 62 9.82 3.72 3.31
CA PHE A 62 11.17 4.08 3.74
C PHE A 62 11.49 5.46 3.22
N ASN A 63 12.02 6.33 4.07
CA ASN A 63 12.54 7.65 3.68
C ASN A 63 14.06 7.52 3.56
N ASP A 64 14.54 7.13 2.39
CA ASP A 64 15.95 6.82 2.16
C ASP A 64 16.79 8.13 2.09
N SER A 65 18.10 8.05 2.35
CA SER A 65 18.98 9.22 2.25
C SER A 65 19.12 9.71 0.81
N TYR A 66 19.01 11.03 0.67
CA TYR A 66 19.40 11.76 -0.53
C TYR A 66 20.45 12.79 -0.14
N SER A 67 21.73 12.41 -0.15
CA SER A 67 22.79 13.35 0.17
C SER A 67 23.10 14.24 -1.03
N HIS A 68 23.01 15.57 -0.88
CA HIS A 68 23.99 16.46 -1.53
C HIS A 68 24.91 17.14 -0.51
N GLU A 69 24.49 17.40 0.74
CA GLU A 69 25.34 18.13 1.71
C GLU A 69 25.48 17.51 3.11
N GLY A 70 24.74 16.46 3.46
CA GLY A 70 25.05 15.60 4.60
C GLY A 70 24.88 16.22 5.99
N ASN A 71 23.97 17.18 6.17
CA ASN A 71 23.60 17.66 7.49
C ASN A 71 22.60 16.72 8.16
N GLU A 72 22.83 16.38 9.43
CA GLU A 72 21.93 15.51 10.23
C GLU A 72 20.54 16.14 10.47
N ASP A 73 20.42 17.46 10.27
CA ASP A 73 19.19 18.23 10.41
C ASP A 73 18.36 18.32 9.10
N ASP A 74 18.85 17.77 7.98
CA ASP A 74 18.14 17.84 6.70
C ASP A 74 16.96 16.85 6.67
N LEU A 75 15.75 17.38 6.74
CA LEU A 75 14.52 16.59 6.57
C LEU A 75 14.31 16.25 5.10
N ASN A 76 14.03 14.98 4.81
CA ASN A 76 13.66 14.53 3.47
C ASN A 76 12.13 14.44 3.33
N PRO A 77 11.55 14.95 2.23
CA PRO A 77 10.16 14.70 1.91
C PRO A 77 9.95 13.22 1.58
N TRP A 78 8.78 12.71 1.95
CA TRP A 78 8.29 11.41 1.51
C TRP A 78 6.77 11.44 1.38
N HIS A 79 6.25 10.60 0.49
CA HIS A 79 4.84 10.53 0.17
C HIS A 79 4.51 9.15 -0.42
N PHE A 80 3.41 8.56 0.03
CA PHE A 80 2.93 7.28 -0.46
C PHE A 80 1.43 7.34 -0.68
N GLN A 81 0.98 7.13 -1.91
CA GLN A 81 -0.44 7.10 -2.26
C GLN A 81 -0.84 5.75 -2.82
N TYR A 82 -1.76 5.09 -2.12
CA TYR A 82 -2.33 3.82 -2.55
C TYR A 82 -3.85 3.76 -2.33
N ARG A 83 -4.50 2.81 -2.99
CA ARG A 83 -5.88 2.36 -2.79
C ARG A 83 -5.90 0.84 -2.74
N VAL A 84 -6.78 0.26 -1.94
CA VAL A 84 -7.09 -1.19 -1.99
C VAL A 84 -8.53 -1.34 -2.43
N LEU A 85 -8.74 -2.08 -3.51
CA LEU A 85 -9.95 -2.08 -4.32
C LEU A 85 -10.52 -3.48 -4.44
N VAL A 86 -11.85 -3.56 -4.43
CA VAL A 86 -12.58 -4.69 -4.99
C VAL A 86 -13.20 -4.27 -6.31
N ARG A 87 -12.94 -5.06 -7.35
CA ARG A 87 -13.58 -4.95 -8.67
C ARG A 87 -14.52 -6.12 -8.86
N LYS A 88 -15.78 -5.83 -9.20
CA LYS A 88 -16.69 -6.86 -9.69
C LYS A 88 -16.61 -6.91 -11.21
N THR A 89 -16.46 -8.10 -11.75
CA THR A 89 -16.49 -8.33 -13.19
C THR A 89 -17.69 -9.16 -13.61
N ASP A 90 -18.20 -8.90 -14.81
CA ASP A 90 -19.18 -9.77 -15.47
C ASP A 90 -18.54 -11.08 -15.98
N GLU A 91 -19.32 -11.91 -16.69
CA GLU A 91 -18.84 -13.18 -17.26
C GLU A 91 -17.89 -12.98 -18.44
N GLN A 92 -17.88 -11.79 -19.04
CA GLN A 92 -17.04 -11.39 -20.16
C GLN A 92 -15.74 -10.72 -19.68
N GLY A 93 -15.60 -10.47 -18.38
CA GLY A 93 -14.43 -9.84 -17.77
C GLY A 93 -14.49 -8.31 -17.69
N ASN A 94 -15.61 -7.67 -18.05
CA ASN A 94 -15.76 -6.22 -17.92
C ASN A 94 -15.98 -5.83 -16.47
N VAL A 95 -15.32 -4.76 -16.02
CA VAL A 95 -15.53 -4.20 -14.68
C VAL A 95 -16.90 -3.51 -14.63
N ILE A 96 -17.77 -4.00 -13.77
CA ILE A 96 -19.13 -3.44 -13.54
C ILE A 96 -19.19 -2.56 -12.30
N GLU A 97 -18.30 -2.77 -11.33
CA GLU A 97 -18.23 -2.03 -10.09
C GLU A 97 -16.78 -2.00 -9.59
N GLU A 98 -16.33 -0.86 -9.09
CA GLU A 98 -15.08 -0.71 -8.33
C GLU A 98 -15.38 0.00 -7.02
N LYS A 99 -14.84 -0.52 -5.92
CA LYS A 99 -15.04 0.05 -4.58
C LYS A 99 -13.76 -0.03 -3.76
N ASP A 100 -13.47 1.03 -3.00
CA ASP A 100 -12.41 1.04 -2.00
C ASP A 100 -12.76 0.15 -0.79
N MET A 101 -11.84 -0.73 -0.42
CA MET A 101 -11.95 -1.62 0.74
C MET A 101 -11.54 -0.94 2.05
N LEU A 102 -10.71 0.10 1.97
CA LEU A 102 -10.18 0.83 3.09
C LEU A 102 -10.00 2.31 2.74
N ALA A 103 -9.95 3.15 3.76
CA ALA A 103 -9.49 4.52 3.65
C ALA A 103 -7.97 4.55 3.93
N PRO A 104 -7.13 4.82 2.92
CA PRO A 104 -5.69 4.86 3.07
C PRO A 104 -5.26 6.18 3.74
N TYR A 105 -4.09 6.18 4.39
CA TYR A 105 -3.46 7.41 4.88
C TYR A 105 -2.38 7.86 3.89
N ASN A 106 -2.73 8.78 3.00
CA ASN A 106 -1.93 9.23 1.85
C ASN A 106 -1.48 10.69 1.99
N GLU A 107 -0.97 11.07 3.16
CA GLU A 107 -0.48 12.42 3.39
C GLU A 107 1.03 12.53 3.06
N LYS A 108 1.44 13.72 2.60
CA LYS A 108 2.84 14.03 2.33
C LYS A 108 3.51 14.57 3.59
N HIS A 109 4.69 14.07 3.89
CA HIS A 109 5.40 14.36 5.13
C HIS A 109 6.88 14.62 4.90
N TYR A 110 7.53 15.03 5.98
CA TYR A 110 8.97 15.18 6.10
C TYR A 110 9.44 14.36 7.31
N SER A 111 10.63 13.77 7.19
CA SER A 111 11.30 13.13 8.31
C SER A 111 12.81 13.04 8.09
N ASN A 112 13.57 12.72 9.13
CA ASN A 112 14.99 12.39 8.96
C ASN A 112 15.15 11.23 7.95
N PRO A 113 16.20 11.25 7.12
CA PRO A 113 16.48 10.16 6.20
C PRO A 113 16.88 8.86 6.93
N ASN A 114 16.90 7.76 6.18
CA ASN A 114 17.19 6.39 6.62
C ASN A 114 16.25 5.87 7.72
N ILE A 115 14.99 6.31 7.74
CA ILE A 115 14.00 5.77 8.67
C ILE A 115 12.90 5.03 7.93
N ARG A 116 12.30 4.03 8.58
CA ARG A 116 10.98 3.53 8.20
C ARG A 116 9.96 4.61 8.52
N ALA A 117 9.46 5.26 7.48
CA ALA A 117 8.53 6.38 7.50
C ALA A 117 7.08 5.94 7.71
N MET A 118 6.70 4.79 7.16
CA MET A 118 5.35 4.24 7.21
C MET A 118 5.38 2.74 7.50
N ASN A 119 4.44 2.28 8.32
CA ASN A 119 4.11 0.86 8.53
C ASN A 119 2.61 0.75 8.79
N ASN A 120 1.82 0.74 7.71
CA ASN A 120 0.37 0.60 7.79
C ASN A 120 0.01 -0.88 7.59
N SER A 121 -0.57 -1.51 8.60
CA SER A 121 -1.04 -2.90 8.55
C SER A 121 -2.57 -2.97 8.58
N TYR A 122 -3.13 -3.90 7.81
CA TYR A 122 -4.56 -4.17 7.71
C TYR A 122 -4.83 -5.66 7.86
N GLN A 123 -5.81 -6.01 8.69
CA GLN A 123 -6.29 -7.39 8.81
C GLN A 123 -7.53 -7.59 7.97
N ILE A 124 -7.50 -8.58 7.07
CA ILE A 124 -8.51 -8.84 6.07
C ILE A 124 -9.06 -10.27 6.25
N VAL A 125 -10.38 -10.43 6.29
CA VAL A 125 -11.03 -11.76 6.38
C VAL A 125 -12.11 -11.92 5.34
N LEU A 126 -12.35 -13.15 4.89
CA LEU A 126 -13.48 -13.47 4.05
C LEU A 126 -14.77 -13.47 4.89
N LYS A 127 -15.74 -12.62 4.55
CA LYS A 127 -17.05 -12.55 5.21
C LYS A 127 -18.16 -12.32 4.19
N ASN A 128 -19.12 -13.24 4.15
CA ASN A 128 -20.23 -13.22 3.19
C ASN A 128 -19.70 -13.17 1.73
N ASP A 129 -18.76 -14.06 1.40
CA ASP A 129 -18.14 -14.18 0.07
C ASP A 129 -17.37 -12.95 -0.44
N GLU A 130 -17.02 -12.03 0.47
CA GLU A 130 -16.25 -10.82 0.19
C GLU A 130 -15.14 -10.63 1.24
N PHE A 131 -13.91 -10.34 0.80
CA PHE A 131 -12.83 -10.01 1.72
C PHE A 131 -13.05 -8.60 2.27
N LYS A 132 -12.95 -8.44 3.60
CA LYS A 132 -13.21 -7.19 4.30
C LYS A 132 -12.11 -6.89 5.28
N VAL A 133 -11.71 -5.61 5.34
CA VAL A 133 -10.84 -5.12 6.41
C VAL A 133 -11.63 -5.12 7.72
N ILE A 134 -11.08 -5.75 8.75
CA ILE A 134 -11.69 -5.83 10.09
C ILE A 134 -10.90 -5.08 11.16
N SER A 135 -9.63 -4.80 10.92
CA SER A 135 -8.81 -3.99 11.81
C SER A 135 -7.66 -3.35 11.02
N ASN A 136 -7.06 -2.31 11.60
CA ASN A 136 -5.85 -1.68 11.08
C ASN A 136 -4.93 -1.23 12.21
N SER A 137 -3.66 -1.05 11.86
CA SER A 137 -2.64 -0.40 12.68
C SER A 137 -1.83 0.51 11.78
N LEU A 138 -2.06 1.83 11.89
CA LEU A 138 -1.44 2.83 11.03
C LEU A 138 -0.34 3.54 11.81
N VAL A 139 0.92 3.29 11.45
CA VAL A 139 2.07 3.89 12.10
C VAL A 139 2.85 4.70 11.08
N GLN A 140 3.02 6.00 11.35
CA GLN A 140 3.81 6.89 10.52
C GLN A 140 4.73 7.75 11.39
N LYS A 141 5.94 8.01 10.89
CA LYS A 141 6.95 8.81 11.58
C LYS A 141 7.04 10.19 10.95
N PHE A 142 6.70 11.19 11.74
CA PHE A 142 6.77 12.60 11.35
C PHE A 142 7.89 13.29 12.11
N SER A 143 8.60 14.21 11.46
CA SER A 143 9.34 15.28 12.16
C SER A 143 8.52 16.57 12.10
N ARG A 144 8.60 17.40 13.16
CA ARG A 144 8.08 18.76 13.14
C ARG A 144 9.11 19.73 12.57
#